data_AF-A0A3A8KYA0-F1
#
_entry.id   AF-A0A3A8KYA0-F1
#
_cell.length_a   1.000
_cell.length_b   1.000
_cell.length_c   1.000
_cell.angle_alpha   90.00
_cell.angle_beta   90.00
_cell.angle_gamma   90.00
#
_symmetry.space_group_name_H-M   'P 1'
#
loop_
_entity.id
_entity.type
_entity.pdbx_description
1 polymer ?
#
loop_
_entity_poly.entity_id
_entity_poly.type
_entity_poly.pdbx_seq_one_letter_code
_entity_poly.pdbx_strand_id
1 'polypeptide(L)'
;MPTPSAPSAPVADGGLFCELYWGTSLAEAWSYGPELGQVHAAPDETAPLPLYGFTLPEEPFLLAERTPRGWRIHVPPSARVEKSLKGDAFHPVGPEELTGAPGRAAVELREGMTLRLVEGELRLLVQPSVVKERAGRFRVRDVAWLITVAILFLSAPVAFLTMGPDPARLAANNARALQVAHDKEEARRKAMGLDQPLKPLTEAERATQKQDGGARVNVPASFGVR
;
A
#
# COMPACT_ATOMS: atom_id res chain seq x y z
N MET A 1 -11.66 27.34 41.73
CA MET A 1 -10.81 26.15 41.92
C MET A 1 -11.08 25.20 40.76
N PRO A 2 -10.11 24.87 39.91
CA PRO A 2 -10.27 23.84 38.90
C PRO A 2 -10.26 22.47 39.59
N THR A 3 -11.28 21.68 39.37
CA THR A 3 -11.36 20.28 39.78
C THR A 3 -10.22 19.50 39.12
N PRO A 4 -9.43 18.71 39.87
CA PRO A 4 -8.44 17.83 39.26
C PRO A 4 -9.19 16.75 38.46
N SER A 5 -9.06 16.79 37.13
CA SER A 5 -9.47 15.70 36.25
C SER A 5 -8.77 14.42 36.72
N ALA A 6 -9.57 13.45 37.16
CA ALA A 6 -9.06 12.14 37.53
C ALA A 6 -8.31 11.53 36.32
N PRO A 7 -7.12 10.94 36.51
CA PRO A 7 -6.47 10.21 35.43
C PRO A 7 -7.37 9.04 35.05
N SER A 8 -7.86 9.04 33.81
CA SER A 8 -8.58 7.93 33.21
C SER A 8 -7.72 6.67 33.36
N ALA A 9 -8.28 5.65 34.00
CA ALA A 9 -7.66 4.34 34.16
C ALA A 9 -7.09 3.86 32.81
N PRO A 10 -5.97 3.10 32.79
CA PRO A 10 -5.38 2.61 31.56
C PRO A 10 -6.44 1.80 30.82
N VAL A 11 -6.94 2.35 29.71
CA VAL A 11 -7.95 1.71 28.89
C VAL A 11 -7.21 0.75 27.98
N ALA A 12 -7.60 -0.52 27.95
CA ALA A 12 -6.91 -1.55 27.19
C ALA A 12 -6.66 -1.12 25.73
N ASP A 13 -5.39 -1.09 25.31
CA ASP A 13 -4.97 -0.66 23.98
C ASP A 13 -5.34 -1.73 22.94
N GLY A 14 -6.47 -1.54 22.26
CA GLY A 14 -6.89 -2.42 21.18
C GLY A 14 -8.31 -2.14 20.73
N GLY A 15 -8.53 -2.22 19.42
CA GLY A 15 -9.87 -2.17 18.83
C GLY A 15 -10.66 -3.46 19.07
N LEU A 16 -11.81 -3.56 18.43
CA LEU A 16 -12.62 -4.78 18.36
C LEU A 16 -12.74 -5.22 16.90
N PHE A 17 -12.74 -6.53 16.66
CA PHE A 17 -12.97 -7.09 15.34
C PHE A 17 -14.06 -8.14 15.43
N CYS A 18 -15.05 -8.02 14.56
CA CYS A 18 -16.24 -8.85 14.52
C CYS A 18 -16.38 -9.48 13.13
N GLU A 19 -16.65 -10.78 13.06
CA GLU A 19 -16.94 -11.49 11.81
C GLU A 19 -18.26 -12.25 11.95
N LEU A 20 -19.21 -11.96 11.08
CA LEU A 20 -20.49 -12.64 10.99
C LEU A 20 -20.42 -13.73 9.92
N TYR A 21 -20.77 -14.96 10.30
CA TYR A 21 -20.86 -16.11 9.41
C TYR A 21 -22.28 -16.64 9.38
N TRP A 22 -22.66 -17.12 8.20
CA TRP A 22 -23.83 -17.97 8.00
C TRP A 22 -23.35 -19.38 7.66
N GLY A 23 -23.51 -20.30 8.61
CA GLY A 23 -22.95 -21.64 8.51
C GLY A 23 -21.42 -21.62 8.52
N THR A 24 -20.82 -21.85 7.35
CA THR A 24 -19.36 -21.80 7.13
C THR A 24 -18.92 -20.63 6.26
N SER A 25 -19.87 -19.86 5.72
CA SER A 25 -19.58 -18.75 4.82
C SER A 25 -19.48 -17.46 5.63
N LEU A 26 -18.39 -16.71 5.44
CA LEU A 26 -18.28 -15.35 5.98
C LEU A 26 -19.28 -14.47 5.25
N ALA A 27 -20.19 -13.85 5.99
CA ALA A 27 -21.14 -12.88 5.47
C ALA A 27 -20.51 -11.50 5.48
N GLU A 28 -20.11 -11.01 6.65
CA GLU A 28 -19.60 -9.65 6.85
C GLU A 28 -18.56 -9.59 7.96
N ALA A 29 -17.71 -8.57 7.93
CA ALA A 29 -16.69 -8.33 8.95
C ALA A 29 -16.53 -6.83 9.21
N TRP A 30 -16.36 -6.47 10.48
CA TRP A 30 -16.20 -5.10 10.94
C TRP A 30 -15.00 -4.98 11.87
N SER A 31 -14.29 -3.86 11.74
CA SER A 31 -13.26 -3.47 12.70
C SER A 31 -13.60 -2.13 13.31
N TYR A 32 -13.60 -2.09 14.63
CA TYR A 32 -13.77 -0.89 15.44
C TYR A 32 -12.42 -0.51 16.04
N GLY A 33 -11.99 0.74 15.88
CA GLY A 33 -10.74 1.22 16.44
C GLY A 33 -10.80 1.41 17.96
N PRO A 34 -9.65 1.68 18.60
CA PRO A 34 -9.57 1.89 20.05
C PRO A 34 -10.34 3.13 20.54
N GLU A 35 -10.68 4.06 19.65
CA GLU A 35 -11.46 5.26 19.96
C GLU A 35 -12.92 4.96 20.33
N LEU A 36 -13.47 3.83 19.91
CA LEU A 36 -14.86 3.48 20.18
C LEU A 36 -14.98 2.88 21.59
N GLY A 37 -15.84 3.46 22.44
CA GLY A 37 -16.08 2.96 23.79
C GLY A 37 -17.16 1.88 23.87
N GLN A 38 -18.09 1.86 22.92
CA GLN A 38 -19.25 0.97 22.89
C GLN A 38 -19.60 0.60 21.44
N VAL A 39 -19.98 -0.65 21.21
CA VAL A 39 -20.48 -1.15 19.92
C VAL A 39 -21.92 -1.59 20.12
N HIS A 40 -22.81 -0.98 19.36
CA HIS A 40 -24.24 -1.28 19.38
C HIS A 40 -24.61 -2.09 18.14
N ALA A 41 -25.44 -3.11 18.36
CA ALA A 41 -25.96 -3.98 17.33
C ALA A 41 -27.47 -3.77 17.13
N ALA A 42 -27.91 -3.87 15.89
CA ALA A 42 -29.33 -3.90 15.54
C ALA A 42 -29.54 -4.81 14.32
N PRO A 43 -30.77 -5.22 13.98
CA PRO A 43 -31.02 -6.02 12.78
C PRO A 43 -30.96 -5.20 11.47
N ASP A 44 -30.92 -3.87 11.56
CA ASP A 44 -30.89 -2.95 10.43
C ASP A 44 -29.47 -2.74 9.88
N GLU A 45 -29.33 -2.64 8.56
CA GLU A 45 -28.07 -2.39 7.84
C GLU A 45 -27.44 -1.04 8.22
N THR A 46 -28.25 -0.09 8.70
CA THR A 46 -27.77 1.24 9.10
C THR A 46 -27.08 1.24 10.47
N ALA A 47 -27.15 0.13 11.21
CA ALA A 47 -26.59 0.04 12.54
C ALA A 47 -25.05 -0.03 12.53
N PRO A 48 -24.37 0.42 13.61
CA PRO A 48 -22.92 0.29 13.73
C PRO A 48 -22.43 -1.16 13.59
N LEU A 49 -23.24 -2.13 13.99
CA LEU A 49 -23.02 -3.56 13.79
C LEU A 49 -24.35 -4.23 13.44
N PRO A 50 -24.62 -4.53 12.15
CA PRO A 50 -25.83 -5.22 11.78
C PRO A 50 -25.71 -6.71 12.11
N LEU A 51 -26.57 -7.19 13.01
CA LEU A 51 -26.64 -8.61 13.40
C LEU A 51 -27.89 -9.25 12.83
N TYR A 52 -27.88 -9.47 11.51
CA TYR A 52 -29.02 -10.07 10.81
C TYR A 52 -29.37 -11.43 11.42
N GLY A 53 -30.64 -11.58 11.80
CA GLY A 53 -31.20 -12.85 12.28
C GLY A 53 -30.83 -13.26 13.72
N PHE A 54 -29.97 -12.51 14.42
CA PHE A 54 -29.81 -12.71 15.87
C PHE A 54 -31.04 -12.22 16.62
N THR A 55 -31.48 -12.95 17.64
CA THR A 55 -32.59 -12.51 18.49
C THR A 55 -32.06 -11.48 19.50
N LEU A 56 -32.27 -10.19 19.22
CA LEU A 56 -31.88 -9.10 20.11
C LEU A 56 -32.99 -8.77 21.11
N PRO A 57 -32.66 -8.54 22.40
CA PRO A 57 -33.66 -8.24 23.43
C PRO A 57 -34.16 -6.79 23.37
N GLU A 58 -33.30 -5.87 22.94
CA GLU A 58 -33.58 -4.44 22.81
C GLU A 58 -32.85 -3.91 21.56
N GLU A 59 -33.41 -2.90 20.89
CA GLU A 59 -32.84 -2.30 19.69
C GLU A 59 -32.64 -0.80 19.94
N PRO A 60 -31.40 -0.25 19.85
CA PRO A 60 -30.13 -0.95 19.60
C PRO A 60 -29.61 -1.71 20.84
N PHE A 61 -29.12 -2.93 20.64
CA PHE A 61 -28.52 -3.78 21.67
C PHE A 61 -27.06 -3.39 21.90
N LEU A 62 -26.64 -3.17 23.15
CA LEU A 62 -25.23 -2.98 23.45
C LEU A 62 -24.50 -4.34 23.33
N LEU A 63 -23.74 -4.56 22.25
CA LEU A 63 -22.99 -5.80 22.08
C LEU A 63 -21.66 -5.78 22.84
N ALA A 64 -20.91 -4.68 22.76
CA ALA A 64 -19.60 -4.60 23.38
C ALA A 64 -19.40 -3.26 24.09
N GLU A 65 -18.83 -3.30 25.29
CA GLU A 65 -18.39 -2.13 26.02
C GLU A 65 -16.89 -2.24 26.35
N ARG A 66 -16.19 -1.11 26.30
CA ARG A 66 -14.76 -1.06 26.64
C ARG A 66 -14.58 -1.03 28.14
N THR A 67 -13.67 -1.84 28.64
CA THR A 67 -13.31 -1.93 30.07
C THR A 67 -11.82 -1.65 30.26
N PRO A 68 -11.34 -1.39 31.49
CA PRO A 68 -9.91 -1.23 31.76
C PRO A 68 -9.07 -2.47 31.40
N ARG A 69 -9.70 -3.66 31.30
CA ARG A 69 -9.02 -4.94 31.06
C ARG A 69 -9.17 -5.47 29.63
N GLY A 70 -9.92 -4.79 28.77
CA GLY A 70 -10.25 -5.25 27.42
C GLY A 70 -11.65 -4.83 27.02
N TRP A 71 -12.44 -5.78 26.54
CA TRP A 71 -13.82 -5.57 26.17
C TRP A 71 -14.74 -6.44 27.01
N ARG A 72 -15.94 -5.98 27.32
CA ARG A 72 -17.01 -6.81 27.86
C ARG A 72 -18.05 -6.99 26.76
N ILE A 73 -18.32 -8.24 26.42
CA ILE A 73 -19.24 -8.61 25.35
C ILE A 73 -20.54 -9.08 25.99
N HIS A 74 -21.63 -8.38 25.69
CA HIS A 74 -22.98 -8.76 26.10
C HIS A 74 -23.55 -9.80 25.13
N VAL A 75 -24.21 -10.78 25.70
CA VAL A 75 -24.64 -11.99 25.00
C VAL A 75 -26.13 -11.87 24.68
N PRO A 76 -26.55 -11.97 23.41
CA PRO A 76 -27.96 -12.07 23.06
C PRO A 76 -28.61 -13.26 23.79
N PRO A 77 -29.88 -13.16 24.25
CA PRO A 77 -30.50 -14.16 25.10
C PRO A 77 -30.61 -15.56 24.47
N SER A 78 -30.72 -15.63 23.13
CA SER A 78 -30.81 -16.89 22.38
C SER A 78 -29.45 -17.45 21.96
N ALA A 79 -28.37 -16.68 22.15
CA ALA A 79 -27.04 -17.04 21.68
C ALA A 79 -26.27 -17.88 22.71
N ARG A 80 -25.58 -18.91 22.22
CA ARG A 80 -24.60 -19.67 23.00
C ARG A 80 -23.23 -19.02 22.83
N VAL A 81 -22.45 -18.97 23.90
CA VAL A 81 -21.09 -18.42 23.86
C VAL A 81 -20.07 -19.53 23.96
N GLU A 82 -19.12 -19.49 23.05
CA GLU A 82 -17.94 -20.33 23.06
C GLU A 82 -16.70 -19.44 23.06
N LYS A 83 -15.62 -19.92 23.66
CA LYS A 83 -14.33 -19.24 23.71
C LYS A 83 -13.24 -20.11 23.12
N SER A 84 -12.30 -19.46 22.47
CA SER A 84 -11.01 -20.01 22.07
C SER A 84 -9.91 -19.15 22.68
N LEU A 85 -8.86 -19.80 23.17
CA LEU A 85 -7.65 -19.14 23.69
C LEU A 85 -6.52 -19.42 22.70
N LYS A 86 -5.82 -18.38 22.23
CA LYS A 86 -4.65 -18.50 21.33
C LYS A 86 -4.88 -19.36 20.07
N GLY A 87 -6.12 -19.44 19.58
CA GLY A 87 -6.45 -20.22 18.38
C GLY A 87 -6.69 -21.72 18.65
N ASP A 88 -6.82 -22.13 19.91
CA ASP A 88 -7.27 -23.47 20.28
C ASP A 88 -8.73 -23.74 19.82
N ALA A 89 -9.20 -24.97 20.03
CA ALA A 89 -10.60 -25.32 19.76
C ALA A 89 -11.57 -24.43 20.55
N PHE A 90 -12.75 -24.17 19.97
CA PHE A 90 -13.81 -23.45 20.67
C PHE A 90 -14.43 -24.35 21.73
N HIS A 91 -14.49 -23.85 22.95
CA HIS A 91 -15.11 -24.52 24.09
C HIS A 91 -16.27 -23.69 24.62
N PRO A 92 -17.38 -24.32 25.06
CA PRO A 92 -18.51 -23.60 25.63
C PRO A 92 -18.08 -22.82 26.88
N VAL A 93 -18.57 -21.59 27.02
CA VAL A 93 -18.36 -20.76 28.22
C VAL A 93 -19.36 -21.20 29.29
N GLY A 94 -18.85 -21.56 30.48
CA GLY A 94 -19.68 -21.96 31.61
C GLY A 94 -20.43 -20.78 32.25
N PRO A 95 -21.54 -21.04 32.96
CA PRO A 95 -22.32 -20.00 33.66
C PRO A 95 -21.51 -19.23 34.71
N GLU A 96 -20.44 -19.81 35.25
CA GLU A 96 -19.52 -19.19 36.21
C GLU A 96 -18.66 -18.07 35.62
N GLU A 97 -18.46 -18.07 34.30
CA GLU A 97 -17.70 -17.03 33.58
C GLU A 97 -18.61 -15.91 33.04
N LEU A 98 -19.92 -16.19 32.95
CA LEU A 98 -20.92 -15.21 32.58
C LEU A 98 -21.20 -14.30 33.77
N THR A 99 -21.03 -13.00 33.56
CA THR A 99 -21.33 -11.97 34.55
C THR A 99 -22.67 -11.31 34.20
N GLY A 100 -23.54 -11.08 35.18
CA GLY A 100 -24.81 -10.37 34.99
C GLY A 100 -26.04 -11.23 35.22
N ALA A 101 -27.21 -10.63 35.01
CA ALA A 101 -28.50 -11.31 35.17
C ALA A 101 -28.84 -12.18 33.94
N PRO A 102 -29.69 -13.21 34.07
CA PRO A 102 -30.22 -13.95 32.92
C PRO A 102 -30.87 -12.99 31.92
N GLY A 103 -30.49 -13.07 30.64
CA GLY A 103 -30.95 -12.14 29.59
C GLY A 103 -30.12 -10.85 29.44
N ARG A 104 -29.16 -10.60 30.34
CA ARG A 104 -28.15 -9.54 30.24
C ARG A 104 -26.77 -10.08 30.63
N ALA A 105 -26.50 -11.31 30.24
CA ALA A 105 -25.24 -11.96 30.52
C ALA A 105 -24.13 -11.31 29.68
N ALA A 106 -22.95 -11.21 30.26
CA ALA A 106 -21.79 -10.62 29.62
C ALA A 106 -20.52 -11.41 29.95
N VAL A 107 -19.60 -11.45 29.01
CA VAL A 107 -18.31 -12.14 29.14
C VAL A 107 -17.18 -11.13 28.94
N GLU A 108 -16.12 -11.22 29.75
CA GLU A 108 -14.91 -10.44 29.51
C GLU A 108 -14.09 -11.04 28.35
N LEU A 109 -13.88 -10.25 27.31
CA LEU A 109 -12.97 -10.54 26.21
C LEU A 109 -11.60 -9.90 26.50
N ARG A 110 -10.58 -10.77 26.63
CA ARG A 110 -9.19 -10.39 26.92
C ARG A 110 -8.30 -10.56 25.68
N GLU A 111 -7.12 -9.98 25.71
CA GLU A 111 -6.12 -10.15 24.65
C GLU A 111 -5.77 -11.63 24.43
N GLY A 112 -5.73 -12.07 23.17
CA GLY A 112 -5.47 -13.46 22.79
C GLY A 112 -6.65 -14.42 22.99
N MET A 113 -7.84 -13.91 23.33
CA MET A 113 -9.09 -14.67 23.38
C MET A 113 -9.94 -14.35 22.15
N THR A 114 -10.64 -15.36 21.64
CA THR A 114 -11.68 -15.19 20.61
C THR A 114 -12.98 -15.74 21.16
N LEU A 115 -14.04 -14.95 21.12
CA LEU A 115 -15.38 -15.36 21.46
C LEU A 115 -16.15 -15.71 20.19
N ARG A 116 -17.02 -16.71 20.28
CA ARG A 116 -17.96 -17.09 19.24
C ARG A 116 -19.36 -17.12 19.83
N LEU A 117 -20.24 -16.25 19.35
CA LEU A 117 -21.66 -16.28 19.66
C LEU A 117 -22.38 -17.09 18.57
N VAL A 118 -23.13 -18.12 18.97
CA VAL A 118 -23.79 -19.05 18.05
C VAL A 118 -25.29 -19.03 18.29
N GLU A 119 -26.06 -18.77 17.23
CA GLU A 119 -27.52 -18.82 17.22
C GLU A 119 -27.99 -19.57 15.95
N GLY A 120 -28.35 -20.84 16.09
CA GLY A 120 -28.68 -21.70 14.95
C GLY A 120 -27.49 -21.86 13.98
N GLU A 121 -27.65 -21.39 12.75
CA GLU A 121 -26.60 -21.36 11.73
C GLU A 121 -25.72 -20.11 11.78
N LEU A 122 -26.15 -19.07 12.50
CA LEU A 122 -25.43 -17.81 12.61
C LEU A 122 -24.30 -17.94 13.62
N ARG A 123 -23.14 -17.41 13.26
CA ARG A 123 -21.96 -17.37 14.13
C ARG A 123 -21.32 -16.00 14.07
N LEU A 124 -21.19 -15.34 15.20
CA LEU A 124 -20.45 -14.08 15.32
C LEU A 124 -19.15 -14.36 16.05
N LEU A 125 -18.02 -14.25 15.35
CA LEU A 125 -16.70 -14.24 15.97
C LEU A 125 -16.37 -12.83 16.43
N VAL A 126 -15.91 -12.71 17.67
CA VAL A 126 -15.52 -11.45 18.28
C VAL A 126 -14.13 -11.62 18.87
N GLN A 127 -13.19 -10.79 18.42
CA GLN A 127 -11.81 -10.83 18.88
C GLN A 127 -11.26 -9.42 19.10
N PRO A 128 -10.29 -9.23 20.01
CA PRO A 128 -9.56 -7.98 20.13
C PRO A 128 -8.85 -7.69 18.80
N SER A 129 -9.05 -6.50 18.26
CA SER A 129 -8.37 -6.08 17.04
C SER A 129 -6.93 -5.69 17.36
N VAL A 130 -5.99 -6.22 16.57
CA VAL A 130 -4.57 -5.84 16.59
C VAL A 130 -4.32 -4.47 15.93
N VAL A 131 -5.38 -3.73 15.57
CA VAL A 131 -5.28 -2.30 15.23
C VAL A 131 -4.90 -1.53 16.50
N LYS A 132 -3.66 -1.71 16.94
CA LYS A 132 -2.91 -0.68 17.66
C LYS A 132 -2.87 0.49 16.71
N GLU A 133 -3.26 1.68 17.18
CA GLU A 133 -3.16 2.96 16.45
C GLU A 133 -2.08 2.87 15.36
N ARG A 134 -2.54 2.67 14.12
CA ARG A 134 -1.67 2.38 12.99
C ARG A 134 -0.77 3.59 12.82
N ALA A 135 0.52 3.39 13.12
CA ALA A 135 1.61 4.35 12.96
C ALA A 135 1.21 5.78 13.34
N GLY A 136 1.43 6.11 14.62
CA GLY A 136 1.25 7.46 15.16
C GLY A 136 1.58 8.53 14.13
N ARG A 137 0.56 9.33 13.81
CA ARG A 137 0.59 10.59 13.05
C ARG A 137 2.02 11.08 12.89
N PHE A 138 2.54 11.13 11.65
CA PHE A 138 3.82 11.75 11.31
C PHE A 138 4.09 12.90 12.28
N ARG A 139 5.08 12.74 13.18
CA ARG A 139 5.33 13.80 14.15
C ARG A 139 5.70 15.04 13.34
N VAL A 140 5.31 16.23 13.78
CA VAL A 140 5.68 17.49 13.11
C VAL A 140 7.19 17.54 12.84
N ARG A 141 7.98 16.91 13.72
CA ARG A 141 9.42 16.72 13.56
C ARG A 141 9.80 15.87 12.34
N ASP A 142 9.08 14.80 12.05
CA ASP A 142 9.34 13.91 10.91
C ASP A 142 8.97 14.60 9.59
N VAL A 143 7.91 15.42 9.60
CA VAL A 143 7.54 16.28 8.46
C VAL A 143 8.59 17.37 8.24
N ALA A 144 9.05 18.04 9.29
CA ALA A 144 10.11 19.04 9.21
C ALA A 144 11.43 18.46 8.69
N TRP A 145 11.75 17.22 9.10
CA TRP A 145 12.93 16.50 8.63
C TRP A 145 12.80 16.14 7.14
N LEU A 146 11.65 15.62 6.71
CA LEU A 146 11.37 15.36 5.29
C LEU A 146 11.49 16.62 4.43
N ILE A 147 10.95 17.76 4.90
CA ILE A 147 11.09 19.05 4.21
C ILE A 147 12.56 19.45 4.09
N THR A 148 13.33 19.29 5.16
CA THR A 148 14.77 19.62 5.15
C THR A 148 15.53 18.76 4.14
N VAL A 149 15.26 17.45 4.11
CA VAL A 149 15.86 16.54 3.13
C VAL A 149 15.45 16.90 1.70
N ALA A 150 14.18 17.24 1.47
CA ALA A 150 13.69 17.66 0.16
C ALA A 150 14.37 18.96 -0.31
N ILE A 151 14.52 19.96 0.57
CA ILE A 151 15.23 21.21 0.27
C ILE A 151 16.70 20.92 -0.08
N LEU A 152 17.38 20.09 0.71
CA LEU A 152 18.78 19.74 0.47
C LEU A 152 18.93 19.04 -0.89
N PHE A 153 18.05 18.09 -1.20
CA PHE A 153 18.08 17.33 -2.45
C PHE A 153 17.77 18.20 -3.68
N LEU A 154 16.81 19.12 -3.56
CA LEU A 154 16.43 20.04 -4.64
C LEU A 154 17.42 21.22 -4.79
N SER A 155 18.23 21.52 -3.78
CA SER A 155 19.19 22.63 -3.84
C SER A 155 20.28 22.43 -4.90
N ALA A 156 20.79 21.21 -5.07
CA ALA A 156 21.83 20.88 -6.05
C ALA A 156 21.39 21.09 -7.51
N PRO A 157 20.23 20.55 -7.98
CA PRO A 157 19.77 20.81 -9.34
C PRO A 157 19.37 22.27 -9.58
N VAL A 158 18.83 22.98 -8.58
CA VAL A 158 18.51 24.41 -8.70
C VAL A 158 19.78 25.26 -8.81
N ALA A 159 20.81 24.96 -8.02
CA ALA A 159 22.12 25.60 -8.14
C ALA A 159 22.76 25.32 -9.51
N PHE A 160 22.64 24.09 -10.04
CA PHE A 160 23.13 23.74 -11.36
C PHE A 160 22.41 24.48 -12.50
N LEU A 161 21.09 24.69 -12.39
CA LEU A 161 20.32 25.43 -13.39
C LEU A 161 20.62 26.94 -13.36
N THR A 162 20.92 27.49 -12.19
CA THR A 162 21.17 28.94 -12.01
C THR A 162 22.63 29.32 -12.23
N MET A 163 23.58 28.49 -11.84
CA MET A 163 25.01 28.60 -12.13
C MET A 163 25.43 27.65 -13.26
N GLY A 164 24.61 27.58 -14.32
CA GLY A 164 24.90 26.73 -15.48
C GLY A 164 26.31 26.98 -16.04
N PRO A 165 26.98 25.94 -16.56
CA PRO A 165 28.34 26.05 -17.07
C PRO A 165 28.43 27.10 -18.17
N ASP A 166 29.41 27.99 -18.05
CA ASP A 166 29.71 29.07 -19.00
C ASP A 166 29.66 28.55 -20.46
N PRO A 167 28.75 29.07 -21.31
CA PRO A 167 28.57 28.59 -22.68
C PRO A 167 29.86 28.68 -23.50
N ALA A 168 30.77 29.61 -23.16
CA ALA A 168 32.07 29.73 -23.81
C ALA A 168 32.97 28.51 -23.51
N ARG A 169 32.91 27.95 -22.30
CA ARG A 169 33.68 26.75 -21.93
C ARG A 169 33.12 25.47 -22.58
N LEU A 170 31.79 25.38 -22.71
CA LEU A 170 31.15 24.27 -23.43
C LEU A 170 31.52 24.27 -24.92
N ALA A 171 31.51 25.44 -25.56
CA ALA A 171 31.93 25.58 -26.96
C ALA A 171 33.41 25.21 -27.15
N ALA A 172 34.28 25.66 -26.23
CA ALA A 172 35.71 25.33 -26.27
C ALA A 172 35.99 23.83 -26.09
N ASN A 173 35.26 23.15 -25.19
CA ASN A 173 35.39 21.70 -25.01
C ASN A 173 34.84 20.91 -26.19
N ASN A 174 33.73 21.35 -26.79
CA ASN A 174 33.18 20.68 -27.97
C ASN A 174 34.09 20.86 -29.20
N ALA A 175 34.67 22.05 -29.39
CA ALA A 175 35.66 22.29 -30.44
C ALA A 175 36.90 21.39 -30.28
N ARG A 176 37.40 21.21 -29.05
CA ARG A 176 38.50 20.28 -28.76
C ARG A 176 38.09 18.82 -29.00
N ALA A 177 36.87 18.44 -28.63
CA ALA A 177 36.37 17.08 -28.86
C ALA A 177 36.23 16.77 -30.36
N LEU A 178 35.76 17.74 -31.16
CA LEU A 178 35.67 17.63 -32.61
C LEU A 178 37.05 17.56 -33.27
N GLN A 179 38.04 18.31 -32.79
CA GLN A 179 39.43 18.21 -33.27
C GLN A 179 40.02 16.82 -33.01
N VAL A 180 39.85 16.29 -31.79
CA VAL A 180 40.32 14.93 -31.46
C VAL A 180 39.62 13.86 -32.29
N ALA A 181 38.34 14.05 -32.62
CA ALA A 181 37.62 13.13 -33.50
C ALA A 181 38.15 13.20 -34.94
N HIS A 182 38.39 14.41 -35.45
CA HIS A 182 38.96 14.62 -36.78
C HIS A 182 40.36 14.02 -36.91
N ASP A 183 41.23 14.25 -35.91
CA ASP A 183 42.58 13.69 -35.87
C ASP A 183 42.57 12.16 -35.85
N LYS A 184 41.59 11.55 -35.16
CA LYS A 184 41.39 10.09 -35.15
C LYS A 184 40.87 9.57 -36.49
N GLU A 185 40.00 10.30 -37.16
CA GLU A 185 39.54 9.94 -38.50
C GLU A 185 40.65 10.07 -39.53
N GLU A 186 41.45 11.13 -39.48
CA GLU A 186 42.62 11.28 -40.34
C GLU A 186 43.66 10.18 -40.08
N ALA A 187 43.94 9.86 -38.81
CA ALA A 187 44.83 8.75 -38.47
C ALA A 187 44.29 7.41 -38.98
N ARG A 188 42.97 7.20 -38.95
CA ARG A 188 42.33 6.00 -39.52
C ARG A 188 42.37 5.98 -41.04
N ARG A 189 42.17 7.12 -41.71
CA ARG A 189 42.28 7.25 -43.18
C ARG A 189 43.72 7.02 -43.65
N LYS A 190 44.70 7.54 -42.92
CA LYS A 190 46.15 7.29 -43.11
C LYS A 190 46.51 5.83 -42.90
N ALA A 191 45.99 5.19 -41.85
CA ALA A 191 46.21 3.77 -41.58
C ALA A 191 45.57 2.83 -42.63
N MET A 192 44.48 3.25 -43.26
CA MET A 192 43.83 2.51 -44.36
C MET A 192 44.41 2.82 -45.75
N GLY A 193 45.48 3.63 -45.83
CA GLY A 193 46.20 3.89 -47.09
C GLY A 193 45.46 4.78 -48.10
N LEU A 194 44.44 5.53 -47.66
CA LEU A 194 43.61 6.40 -48.52
C LEU A 194 44.20 7.81 -48.77
N ASP A 195 45.52 7.94 -48.73
CA ASP A 195 46.24 9.22 -48.84
C ASP A 195 46.77 9.53 -50.25
N GLN A 196 46.41 8.73 -51.26
CA GLN A 196 46.76 9.06 -52.64
C GLN A 196 45.69 9.97 -53.26
N PRO A 197 46.05 11.19 -53.72
CA PRO A 197 45.12 12.01 -54.47
C PRO A 197 44.69 11.26 -55.73
N LEU A 198 43.37 11.13 -55.91
CA LEU A 198 42.75 10.55 -57.11
C LEU A 198 43.41 11.15 -58.35
N LYS A 199 44.16 10.33 -59.10
CA LYS A 199 44.59 10.70 -60.45
C LYS A 199 43.33 11.06 -61.25
N PRO A 200 43.31 12.18 -61.98
CA PRO A 200 42.15 12.52 -62.80
C PRO A 200 41.91 11.40 -63.81
N LEU A 201 40.72 10.78 -63.76
CA LEU A 201 40.32 9.73 -64.70
C LEU A 201 40.41 10.29 -66.13
N THR A 202 41.23 9.65 -66.95
CA THR A 202 41.34 9.96 -68.38
C THR A 202 40.08 9.45 -69.10
N GLU A 203 39.64 10.15 -70.14
CA GLU A 203 38.35 9.94 -70.82
C GLU A 203 38.13 8.51 -71.35
N ALA A 204 39.21 7.75 -71.54
CA ALA A 204 39.17 6.34 -71.95
C ALA A 204 38.54 5.40 -70.91
N GLU A 205 38.64 5.67 -69.61
CA GLU A 205 38.09 4.82 -68.55
C GLU A 205 36.60 5.11 -68.26
N ARG A 206 36.12 6.33 -68.60
CA ARG A 206 34.68 6.65 -68.57
C ARG A 206 33.89 5.94 -69.66
N ALA A 207 34.52 5.56 -70.75
CA ALA A 207 33.88 4.86 -71.86
C ALA A 207 33.62 3.38 -71.51
N THR A 208 34.56 2.72 -70.84
CA THR A 208 34.44 1.31 -70.42
C THR A 208 33.45 1.12 -69.27
N GLN A 209 33.35 2.06 -68.33
CA GLN A 209 32.43 1.97 -67.20
C GLN A 209 30.95 2.21 -67.58
N LYS A 210 30.68 2.79 -68.76
CA LYS A 210 29.33 2.96 -69.31
C LYS A 210 28.78 1.72 -70.01
N GLN A 211 29.63 0.73 -70.32
CA GLN A 211 29.26 -0.39 -71.18
C GLN A 211 28.99 -1.69 -70.43
N ASP A 212 29.33 -1.80 -69.15
CA ASP A 212 28.98 -2.95 -68.31
C ASP A 212 27.65 -2.69 -67.59
N GLY A 213 26.58 -3.20 -68.20
CA GLY A 213 25.19 -3.03 -67.82
C GLY A 213 24.85 -3.65 -66.47
N GLY A 214 24.78 -2.82 -65.44
CA GLY A 214 24.12 -3.17 -64.18
C GLY A 214 22.60 -3.29 -64.38
N ALA A 215 22.08 -4.50 -64.20
CA ALA A 215 20.66 -4.83 -64.35
C ALA A 215 19.74 -3.89 -63.55
N ARG A 216 18.80 -3.24 -64.23
CA ARG A 216 17.65 -2.59 -63.57
C ARG A 216 16.74 -3.67 -63.00
N VAL A 217 16.93 -4.01 -61.73
CA VAL A 217 15.96 -4.82 -60.99
C VAL A 217 14.81 -3.92 -60.59
N ASN A 218 13.68 -4.05 -61.28
CA ASN A 218 12.43 -3.40 -60.92
C ASN A 218 11.80 -4.21 -59.78
N VAL A 219 11.90 -3.73 -58.53
CA VAL A 219 11.35 -4.44 -57.37
C VAL A 219 9.85 -4.10 -57.25
N PRO A 220 8.93 -5.06 -57.40
CA PRO A 220 7.50 -4.80 -57.20
C PRO A 220 7.17 -4.55 -55.72
N ALA A 221 6.23 -3.62 -55.50
CA ALA A 221 5.87 -3.02 -54.21
C ALA A 221 5.05 -3.95 -53.28
N SER A 222 5.52 -5.17 -53.01
CA SER A 222 4.84 -6.13 -52.12
C SER A 222 5.73 -6.80 -51.07
N PHE A 223 6.93 -6.29 -50.79
CA PHE A 223 7.73 -6.72 -49.64
C PHE A 223 7.61 -5.73 -48.48
N GLY A 224 6.43 -5.74 -47.84
CA GLY A 224 6.27 -5.28 -46.48
C GLY A 224 6.47 -6.46 -45.52
N VAL A 225 7.28 -6.27 -44.49
CA VAL A 225 7.25 -7.07 -43.26
C VAL A 225 7.25 -6.12 -42.08
N ARG A 226 6.35 -6.41 -41.14
CA ARG A 226 6.10 -5.73 -39.87
C ARG A 226 7.33 -5.69 -38.95
#